data_AF-A0A9X0BMZ1-F1
#
_entry.id   AF-A0A9X0BMZ1-F1
#
_cell.length_a   1.000
_cell.length_b   1.000
_cell.length_c   1.000
_cell.angle_alpha   90.00
_cell.angle_beta   90.00
_cell.angle_gamma   90.00
#
_symmetry.space_group_name_H-M   'P 1'
#
loop_
_entity.id
_entity.type
_entity.pdbx_description
1 polymer ?
#
loop_
_entity_poly.entity_id
_entity_poly.type
_entity_poly.pdbx_seq_one_letter_code
_entity_poly.pdbx_strand_id
1 'polypeptide(L)'
;MSSVPVTPTKRLTLWESPERPPKRPTPDWAAVSRFRLRPAAMGTTVKPESDFVQAARDKARREATTLQHHANINVVANQAGLDTMQVLYEMRESQKRIEAKNTHLEEELKRFEDDKIAMNKRFEAKNKHLEEELKRFEAKNKHLEEGLKRFEDERLAINNRLDSNVSRIESSETETKKQLKAVKAENAELKASVAPLQRSHFDARQRILATFVREIMLPPRGPERQQFLRTTTDDDLKRCCETIGPLIHQVHGGDVLLDADMICQRFHSEQYEYRAFEEIYGMAPGRAKNLSKFGFHLRDASFLS
;
A
#
# COMPACT_ATOMS: atom_id res chain seq x y z
N MET A 1 -33.42 -6.89 3.82
CA MET A 1 -34.32 -7.57 4.77
C MET A 1 -35.23 -8.47 3.95
N SER A 2 -34.89 -9.76 3.83
CA SER A 2 -35.61 -10.74 3.01
C SER A 2 -36.29 -11.74 3.93
N SER A 3 -37.62 -11.78 3.89
CA SER A 3 -38.49 -12.58 4.74
C SER A 3 -38.56 -14.03 4.25
N VAL A 4 -38.10 -14.96 5.08
CA VAL A 4 -38.24 -16.41 4.84
C VAL A 4 -39.63 -16.86 5.30
N PRO A 5 -40.38 -17.67 4.50
CA PRO A 5 -41.69 -18.15 4.91
C PRO A 5 -41.56 -19.38 5.82
N VAL A 6 -42.32 -19.35 6.93
CA VAL A 6 -42.47 -20.46 7.89
C VAL A 6 -43.53 -21.44 7.36
N THR A 7 -43.17 -22.72 7.25
CA THR A 7 -44.11 -23.80 6.94
C THR A 7 -44.70 -24.40 8.23
N PRO A 8 -45.98 -24.83 8.22
CA PRO A 8 -46.63 -25.34 9.42
C PRO A 8 -46.38 -26.84 9.63
N THR A 9 -46.03 -27.17 10.87
CA THR A 9 -45.83 -28.51 11.41
C THR A 9 -47.14 -29.31 11.41
N LYS A 10 -47.19 -30.42 10.66
CA LYS A 10 -48.28 -31.40 10.72
C LYS A 10 -48.23 -32.18 12.04
N ARG A 11 -49.31 -32.06 12.81
CA ARG A 11 -49.56 -32.81 14.05
C ARG A 11 -50.04 -34.23 13.69
N LEU A 12 -49.16 -35.22 13.83
CA LEU A 12 -49.50 -36.64 13.74
C LEU A 12 -50.18 -37.07 15.04
N THR A 13 -51.50 -37.27 15.03
CA THR A 13 -52.22 -38.02 16.05
C THR A 13 -52.40 -39.45 15.55
N LEU A 14 -51.55 -40.36 16.01
CA LEU A 14 -51.68 -41.80 15.77
C LEU A 14 -51.94 -42.46 17.13
N TRP A 15 -53.20 -42.70 17.46
CA TRP A 15 -53.63 -43.58 18.56
C TRP A 15 -54.81 -44.39 18.04
N GLU A 16 -54.50 -45.46 17.30
CA GLU A 16 -55.46 -46.49 16.95
C GLU A 16 -55.71 -47.37 18.18
N SER A 17 -56.98 -47.58 18.52
CA SER A 17 -57.42 -48.44 19.62
C SER A 17 -57.17 -49.92 19.28
N PRO A 18 -56.71 -50.76 20.23
CA PRO A 18 -56.57 -52.18 19.97
C PRO A 18 -57.95 -52.85 19.90
N GLU A 19 -58.17 -53.58 18.80
CA GLU A 19 -59.34 -54.40 18.55
C GLU A 19 -59.60 -55.39 19.68
N ARG A 20 -60.88 -55.55 20.06
CA ARG A 20 -61.31 -56.54 21.05
C ARG A 20 -61.13 -57.96 20.47
N PRO A 21 -60.66 -58.94 21.27
CA PRO A 21 -60.59 -60.32 20.81
C PRO A 21 -61.99 -60.90 20.57
N PRO A 22 -62.15 -61.83 19.59
CA PRO A 22 -63.43 -62.45 19.30
C PRO A 22 -63.92 -63.30 20.48
N LYS A 23 -65.22 -63.19 20.79
CA LYS A 23 -65.90 -63.99 21.81
C LYS A 23 -65.80 -65.48 21.47
N ARG A 24 -65.37 -66.30 22.43
CA ARG A 24 -65.42 -67.77 22.32
C ARG A 24 -66.89 -68.22 22.15
N PRO A 25 -67.18 -69.23 21.32
CA PRO A 25 -68.51 -69.82 21.24
C PRO A 25 -68.82 -70.55 22.55
N THR A 26 -69.96 -70.22 23.14
CA THR A 26 -70.55 -70.96 24.27
C THR A 26 -70.92 -72.38 23.83
N PRO A 27 -70.67 -73.42 24.64
CA PRO A 27 -71.12 -74.78 24.32
C PRO A 27 -72.65 -74.81 24.28
N ASP A 28 -73.19 -75.30 23.16
CA ASP A 28 -74.63 -75.55 23.01
C ASP A 28 -75.03 -76.74 23.90
N TRP A 29 -75.47 -76.44 25.12
CA TRP A 29 -75.98 -77.44 26.06
C TRP A 29 -77.34 -78.03 25.63
N ALA A 30 -77.93 -77.60 24.51
CA ALA A 30 -79.20 -78.14 24.00
C ALA A 30 -79.07 -79.49 23.27
N ALA A 31 -77.85 -79.99 23.03
CA ALA A 31 -77.61 -81.27 22.35
C ALA A 31 -77.54 -82.51 23.27
N VAL A 32 -77.70 -82.36 24.60
CA VAL A 32 -77.55 -83.48 25.56
C VAL A 32 -78.89 -84.16 25.94
N SER A 33 -80.03 -83.69 25.45
CA SER A 33 -81.35 -84.14 25.95
C SER A 33 -82.08 -85.21 25.11
N ARG A 34 -81.37 -86.07 24.35
CA ARG A 34 -81.99 -87.22 23.66
C ARG A 34 -81.47 -88.56 24.16
N PHE A 35 -81.63 -88.84 25.45
CA PHE A 35 -81.66 -90.21 25.95
C PHE A 35 -83.12 -90.63 26.18
N ARG A 36 -83.75 -91.17 25.12
CA ARG A 36 -85.01 -91.92 25.25
C ARG A 36 -84.70 -93.20 26.04
N LEU A 37 -85.24 -93.30 27.26
CA LEU A 37 -85.35 -94.57 27.98
C LEU A 37 -86.23 -95.51 27.15
N ARG A 38 -85.60 -96.49 26.51
CA ARG A 38 -86.27 -97.62 25.86
C ARG A 38 -86.54 -98.67 26.96
N PRO A 39 -87.78 -99.14 27.16
CA PRO A 39 -88.04 -100.18 28.14
C PRO A 39 -87.38 -101.48 27.66
N ALA A 40 -86.42 -101.98 28.44
CA ALA A 40 -85.83 -103.29 28.22
C ALA A 40 -86.87 -104.35 28.61
N ALA A 41 -87.36 -105.10 27.62
CA ALA A 41 -88.10 -106.32 27.85
C ALA A 41 -87.21 -107.30 28.64
N MET A 42 -87.69 -107.71 29.82
CA MET A 42 -87.09 -108.77 30.62
C MET A 42 -87.24 -110.10 29.88
N GLY A 43 -86.23 -110.45 29.09
CA GLY A 43 -86.02 -111.79 28.54
C GLY A 43 -84.91 -112.47 29.32
N THR A 44 -85.27 -113.30 30.30
CA THR A 44 -84.33 -114.19 31.00
C THR A 44 -83.90 -115.31 30.07
N THR A 45 -82.75 -115.12 29.41
CA THR A 45 -81.98 -116.20 28.80
C THR A 45 -80.59 -116.20 29.44
N VAL A 46 -80.34 -117.20 30.28
CA VAL A 46 -79.01 -117.42 30.89
C VAL A 46 -78.06 -117.79 29.76
N LYS A 47 -77.13 -116.89 29.45
CA LYS A 47 -76.08 -117.11 28.45
C LYS A 47 -74.95 -117.97 29.04
N PRO A 48 -74.31 -118.83 28.23
CA PRO A 48 -73.32 -119.81 28.69
C PRO A 48 -72.07 -119.16 29.30
N GLU A 49 -71.43 -119.84 30.26
CA GLU A 49 -70.21 -119.43 31.00
C GLU A 49 -69.05 -118.93 30.09
N SER A 50 -69.01 -119.37 28.82
CA SER A 50 -68.02 -118.90 27.83
C SER A 50 -68.11 -117.40 27.56
N ASP A 51 -69.29 -116.80 27.65
CA ASP A 51 -69.53 -115.38 27.35
C ASP A 51 -69.02 -114.47 28.48
N PHE A 52 -69.03 -114.96 29.73
CA PHE A 52 -68.48 -114.21 30.87
C PHE A 52 -66.97 -114.13 30.82
N VAL A 53 -66.29 -115.23 30.48
CA VAL A 53 -64.82 -115.26 30.34
C VAL A 53 -64.39 -114.35 29.19
N GLN A 54 -65.13 -114.35 28.08
CA GLN A 54 -64.84 -113.48 26.95
C GLN A 54 -65.11 -112.01 27.29
N ALA A 55 -66.23 -111.69 27.96
CA ALA A 55 -66.53 -110.34 28.42
C ALA A 55 -65.49 -109.82 29.43
N ALA A 56 -64.99 -110.68 30.32
CA ALA A 56 -63.90 -110.33 31.25
C ALA A 56 -62.58 -110.06 30.51
N ARG A 57 -62.22 -110.87 29.50
CA ARG A 57 -61.05 -110.62 28.65
C ARG A 57 -61.19 -109.32 27.84
N ASP A 58 -62.37 -109.05 27.30
CA ASP A 58 -62.64 -107.84 26.53
C ASP A 58 -62.67 -106.59 27.43
N LYS A 59 -63.09 -106.74 28.69
CA LYS A 59 -62.98 -105.67 29.70
C LYS A 59 -61.53 -105.42 30.09
N ALA A 60 -60.76 -106.47 30.38
CA ALA A 60 -59.33 -106.36 30.70
C ALA A 60 -58.53 -105.74 29.54
N ARG A 61 -58.84 -106.12 28.28
CA ARG A 61 -58.25 -105.49 27.09
C ARG A 61 -58.61 -104.02 26.97
N ARG A 62 -59.89 -103.67 27.19
CA ARG A 62 -60.33 -102.27 27.19
C ARG A 62 -59.61 -101.45 28.25
N GLU A 63 -59.56 -101.95 29.49
CA GLU A 63 -58.85 -101.29 30.59
C GLU A 63 -57.35 -101.14 30.29
N ALA A 64 -56.69 -102.17 29.75
CA ALA A 64 -55.29 -102.08 29.32
C ALA A 64 -55.08 -101.02 28.21
N THR A 65 -55.96 -100.96 27.21
CA THR A 65 -55.89 -99.92 26.16
C THR A 65 -56.14 -98.51 26.72
N THR A 66 -57.05 -98.37 27.67
CA THR A 66 -57.32 -97.07 28.33
C THR A 66 -56.12 -96.63 29.16
N LEU A 67 -55.51 -97.53 29.93
CA LEU A 67 -54.29 -97.23 30.70
C LEU A 67 -53.11 -96.87 29.78
N GLN A 68 -52.93 -97.57 28.67
CA GLN A 68 -51.90 -97.24 27.67
C GLN A 68 -52.18 -95.89 27.00
N HIS A 69 -53.43 -95.57 26.69
CA HIS A 69 -53.81 -94.26 26.14
C HIS A 69 -53.54 -93.13 27.14
N HIS A 70 -53.86 -93.30 28.42
CA HIS A 70 -53.51 -92.35 29.47
C HIS A 70 -52.00 -92.20 29.64
N ALA A 71 -51.23 -93.29 29.56
CA ALA A 71 -49.76 -93.23 29.59
C ALA A 71 -49.20 -92.43 28.40
N ASN A 72 -49.71 -92.68 27.18
CA ASN A 72 -49.29 -91.95 25.98
C ASN A 72 -49.68 -90.46 26.04
N ILE A 73 -50.89 -90.15 26.51
CA ILE A 73 -51.33 -88.76 26.74
C ILE A 73 -50.41 -88.07 27.74
N ASN A 74 -50.05 -88.74 28.83
CA ASN A 74 -49.14 -88.18 29.85
C ASN A 74 -47.73 -87.93 29.27
N VAL A 75 -47.22 -88.82 28.42
CA VAL A 75 -45.92 -88.62 27.73
C VAL A 75 -45.97 -87.42 26.78
N VAL A 76 -47.03 -87.29 25.98
CA VAL A 76 -47.20 -86.16 25.05
C VAL A 76 -47.39 -84.84 25.81
N ALA A 77 -48.17 -84.85 26.89
CA ALA A 77 -48.36 -83.67 27.76
C ALA A 77 -47.05 -83.24 28.44
N ASN A 78 -46.22 -84.20 28.88
CA ASN A 78 -44.92 -83.92 29.47
C ASN A 78 -43.94 -83.36 28.43
N GLN A 79 -43.91 -83.89 27.20
CA GLN A 79 -43.08 -83.36 26.12
C GLN A 79 -43.49 -81.94 25.73
N ALA A 80 -44.79 -81.68 25.56
CA ALA A 80 -45.28 -80.33 25.29
C ALA A 80 -44.93 -79.35 26.43
N GLY A 81 -44.96 -79.81 27.68
CA GLY A 81 -44.47 -79.06 28.84
C GLY A 81 -42.98 -78.73 28.76
N LEU A 82 -42.14 -79.67 28.31
CA LEU A 82 -40.71 -79.43 28.11
C LEU A 82 -40.43 -78.45 26.96
N ASP A 83 -41.12 -78.63 25.82
CA ASP A 83 -40.96 -77.76 24.65
C ASP A 83 -41.36 -76.32 24.97
N THR A 84 -42.47 -76.13 25.70
CA THR A 84 -42.89 -74.80 26.17
C THR A 84 -41.88 -74.18 27.12
N MET A 85 -41.29 -74.95 28.05
CA MET A 85 -40.22 -74.45 28.92
C MET A 85 -38.98 -74.02 28.12
N GLN A 86 -38.59 -74.78 27.10
CA GLN A 86 -37.47 -74.42 26.24
C GLN A 86 -37.71 -73.09 25.50
N VAL A 87 -38.89 -72.93 24.89
CA VAL A 87 -39.27 -71.67 24.23
C VAL A 87 -39.25 -70.50 25.23
N LEU A 88 -39.74 -70.70 26.45
CA LEU A 88 -39.69 -69.66 27.49
C LEU A 88 -38.25 -69.28 27.89
N TYR A 89 -37.33 -70.24 27.93
CA TYR A 89 -35.91 -69.96 28.16
C TYR A 89 -35.30 -69.14 27.03
N GLU A 90 -35.53 -69.54 25.78
CA GLU A 90 -35.05 -68.83 24.59
C GLU A 90 -35.64 -67.41 24.51
N MET A 91 -36.94 -67.25 24.81
CA MET A 91 -37.59 -65.95 24.93
C MET A 91 -36.94 -65.09 26.00
N ARG A 92 -36.65 -65.65 27.20
CA ARG A 92 -35.98 -64.91 28.27
C ARG A 92 -34.56 -64.49 27.87
N GLU A 93 -33.81 -65.33 27.17
CA GLU A 93 -32.50 -64.95 26.65
C GLU A 93 -32.59 -63.86 25.60
N SER A 94 -33.52 -63.97 24.65
CA SER A 94 -33.74 -62.93 23.65
C SER A 94 -34.14 -61.60 24.28
N GLN A 95 -34.98 -61.63 25.32
CA GLN A 95 -35.37 -60.44 26.07
C GLN A 95 -34.15 -59.77 26.72
N LYS A 96 -33.28 -60.54 27.40
CA LYS A 96 -32.03 -60.01 27.96
C LYS A 96 -31.12 -59.39 26.91
N ARG A 97 -31.01 -60.01 25.72
CA ARG A 97 -30.22 -59.47 24.60
C ARG A 97 -30.81 -58.16 24.07
N ILE A 98 -32.14 -58.04 24.01
CA ILE A 98 -32.82 -56.81 23.59
C ILE A 98 -32.62 -55.72 24.63
N GLU A 99 -32.78 -56.02 25.93
CA GLU A 99 -32.55 -55.08 27.02
C GLU A 99 -31.11 -54.52 26.98
N ALA A 100 -30.11 -55.38 26.82
CA ALA A 100 -28.70 -54.96 26.71
C ALA A 100 -28.43 -54.09 25.46
N LYS A 101 -29.09 -54.37 24.34
CA LYS A 101 -29.00 -53.53 23.13
C LYS A 101 -29.68 -52.18 23.33
N ASN A 102 -30.83 -52.14 23.99
CA ASN A 102 -31.54 -50.90 24.28
C ASN A 102 -30.72 -50.00 25.20
N THR A 103 -30.12 -50.54 26.27
CA THR A 103 -29.24 -49.76 27.16
C THR A 103 -28.04 -49.20 26.40
N HIS A 104 -27.45 -50.00 25.51
CA HIS A 104 -26.33 -49.54 24.68
C HIS A 104 -26.74 -48.40 23.74
N LEU A 105 -27.88 -48.52 23.06
CA LEU A 105 -28.41 -47.48 22.19
C LEU A 105 -28.76 -46.20 22.96
N GLU A 106 -29.31 -46.31 24.17
CA GLU A 106 -29.57 -45.15 25.04
C GLU A 106 -28.28 -44.40 25.40
N GLU A 107 -27.21 -45.14 25.72
CA GLU A 107 -25.89 -44.55 25.97
C GLU A 107 -25.29 -43.88 24.72
N GLU A 108 -25.40 -44.51 23.55
CA GLU A 108 -24.94 -43.93 22.29
C GLU A 108 -25.72 -42.67 21.91
N LEU A 109 -27.04 -42.67 22.07
CA LEU A 109 -27.88 -41.49 21.85
C LEU A 109 -27.48 -40.34 22.76
N LYS A 110 -27.21 -40.63 24.05
CA LYS A 110 -26.75 -39.62 25.00
C LYS A 110 -25.39 -39.04 24.59
N ARG A 111 -24.44 -39.88 24.19
CA ARG A 111 -23.13 -39.44 23.69
C ARG A 111 -23.27 -38.56 22.45
N PHE A 112 -24.12 -38.95 21.51
CA PHE A 112 -24.38 -38.18 20.29
C PHE A 112 -24.99 -36.81 20.60
N GLU A 113 -25.89 -36.74 21.58
CA GLU A 113 -26.49 -35.48 22.01
C GLU A 113 -25.49 -34.57 22.73
N ASP A 114 -24.65 -35.13 23.59
CA ASP A 114 -23.55 -34.41 24.24
C ASP A 114 -22.54 -33.87 23.20
N ASP A 115 -22.18 -34.67 22.20
CA ASP A 115 -21.30 -34.27 21.09
C ASP A 115 -21.92 -33.15 20.24
N LYS A 116 -23.23 -33.24 19.95
CA LYS A 116 -23.97 -32.20 19.24
C LYS A 116 -23.97 -30.88 20.02
N ILE A 117 -24.20 -30.93 21.33
CA ILE A 117 -24.16 -29.74 22.20
C ILE A 117 -22.75 -29.15 22.21
N ALA A 118 -21.72 -29.97 22.36
CA ALA A 118 -20.33 -29.54 22.35
C ALA A 118 -19.94 -28.90 21.00
N MET A 119 -20.39 -29.49 19.89
CA MET A 119 -20.18 -28.97 18.54
C MET A 119 -20.85 -27.61 18.35
N ASN A 120 -22.11 -27.46 18.78
CA ASN A 120 -22.83 -26.19 18.70
C ASN A 120 -22.12 -25.09 19.51
N LYS A 121 -21.68 -25.38 20.74
CA LYS A 121 -20.90 -24.43 21.56
C LYS A 121 -19.60 -24.00 20.87
N ARG A 122 -18.89 -24.93 20.21
CA ARG A 122 -17.69 -24.61 19.43
C ARG A 122 -18.00 -23.70 18.24
N PHE A 123 -19.12 -23.94 17.54
CA PHE A 123 -19.55 -23.08 16.45
C PHE A 123 -19.93 -21.67 16.92
N GLU A 124 -20.68 -21.56 18.02
CA GLU A 124 -21.03 -20.26 18.60
C GLU A 124 -19.78 -19.47 18.99
N ALA A 125 -18.81 -20.11 19.64
CA ALA A 125 -17.54 -19.48 19.99
C ALA A 125 -16.75 -19.00 18.75
N LYS A 126 -16.70 -19.81 17.69
CA LYS A 126 -16.07 -19.42 16.42
C LYS A 126 -16.79 -18.27 15.73
N ASN A 127 -18.12 -18.29 15.69
CA ASN A 127 -18.90 -17.22 15.09
C ASN A 127 -18.68 -15.90 15.84
N LYS A 128 -18.70 -15.93 17.17
CA LYS A 128 -18.41 -14.75 17.99
C LYS A 128 -17.01 -14.19 17.72
N HIS A 129 -16.01 -15.07 17.63
CA HIS A 129 -14.64 -14.66 17.29
C HIS A 129 -14.57 -14.00 15.92
N LEU A 130 -15.21 -14.59 14.90
CA LEU A 130 -15.25 -14.03 13.55
C LEU A 130 -15.96 -12.67 13.50
N GLU A 131 -17.05 -12.49 14.25
CA GLU A 131 -17.73 -11.19 14.37
C GLU A 131 -16.83 -10.13 15.01
N GLU A 132 -16.06 -10.49 16.04
CA GLU A 132 -15.10 -9.58 16.67
C GLU A 132 -13.95 -9.22 15.72
N GLU A 133 -13.43 -10.19 14.96
CA GLU A 133 -12.42 -9.94 13.93
C GLU A 133 -12.92 -9.04 12.80
N LEU A 134 -14.15 -9.28 12.32
CA LEU A 134 -14.79 -8.43 11.30
C LEU A 134 -14.93 -6.99 11.79
N LYS A 135 -15.42 -6.78 13.02
CA LYS A 135 -15.50 -5.43 13.62
C LYS A 135 -14.13 -4.74 13.71
N ARG A 136 -13.08 -5.48 14.08
CA ARG A 136 -11.71 -4.94 14.11
C ARG A 136 -11.22 -4.59 12.71
N PHE A 137 -11.53 -5.41 11.71
CA PHE A 137 -11.16 -5.17 10.32
C PHE A 137 -11.88 -3.94 9.76
N GLU A 138 -13.19 -3.80 10.00
CA GLU A 138 -13.98 -2.62 9.63
C GLU A 138 -13.42 -1.34 10.27
N ALA A 139 -13.07 -1.38 11.56
CA ALA A 139 -12.47 -0.23 12.24
C ALA A 139 -11.12 0.18 11.64
N LYS A 140 -10.27 -0.81 11.28
CA LYS A 140 -9.00 -0.54 10.59
C LYS A 140 -9.22 0.06 9.20
N ASN A 141 -10.16 -0.47 8.43
CA ASN A 141 -10.48 0.07 7.11
C ASN A 141 -10.97 1.51 7.19
N LYS A 142 -11.86 1.81 8.14
CA LYS A 142 -12.33 3.18 8.35
C LYS A 142 -11.17 4.14 8.69
N HIS A 143 -10.26 3.71 9.57
CA HIS A 143 -9.07 4.50 9.89
C HIS A 143 -8.16 4.71 8.66
N LEU A 144 -8.01 3.70 7.81
CA LEU A 144 -7.24 3.82 6.56
C LEU A 144 -7.90 4.79 5.58
N GLU A 145 -9.23 4.73 5.42
CA GLU A 145 -10.00 5.65 4.58
C GLU A 145 -9.85 7.11 5.06
N GLU A 146 -9.97 7.35 6.37
CA GLU A 146 -9.74 8.67 6.96
C GLU A 146 -8.29 9.15 6.76
N GLY A 147 -7.32 8.24 6.89
CA GLY A 147 -5.91 8.52 6.61
C GLY A 147 -5.67 8.92 5.15
N LEU A 148 -6.21 8.16 4.20
CA LEU A 148 -6.12 8.45 2.76
C LEU A 148 -6.71 9.82 2.43
N LYS A 149 -7.88 10.15 3.00
CA LYS A 149 -8.51 11.45 2.80
C LYS A 149 -7.62 12.60 3.30
N ARG A 150 -7.01 12.46 4.47
CA ARG A 150 -6.06 13.46 4.99
C ARG A 150 -4.85 13.64 4.07
N PHE A 151 -4.29 12.53 3.56
CA PHE A 151 -3.18 12.59 2.61
C PHE A 151 -3.58 13.29 1.30
N GLU A 152 -4.79 13.06 0.79
CA GLU A 152 -5.30 13.76 -0.39
C GLU A 152 -5.48 15.26 -0.14
N ASP A 153 -6.05 15.64 1.00
CA ASP A 153 -6.22 17.04 1.41
C ASP A 153 -4.86 17.75 1.55
N GLU A 154 -3.88 17.10 2.19
CA GLU A 154 -2.51 17.61 2.31
C GLU A 154 -1.83 17.76 0.94
N ARG A 155 -1.96 16.76 0.07
CA ARG A 155 -1.41 16.82 -1.29
C ARG A 155 -2.00 17.99 -2.07
N LEU A 156 -3.31 18.21 -1.97
CA LEU A 156 -3.99 19.31 -2.65
C LEU A 156 -3.56 20.68 -2.09
N ALA A 157 -3.42 20.79 -0.76
CA ALA A 157 -2.92 22.00 -0.12
C ALA A 157 -1.47 22.32 -0.54
N ILE A 158 -0.60 21.31 -0.61
CA ILE A 158 0.77 21.47 -1.11
C ILE A 158 0.77 21.91 -2.57
N ASN A 159 -0.05 21.27 -3.42
CA ASN A 159 -0.11 21.61 -4.83
C ASN A 159 -0.54 23.07 -5.04
N ASN A 160 -1.59 23.52 -4.35
CA ASN A 160 -2.05 24.92 -4.42
C ASN A 160 -0.98 25.92 -3.95
N ARG A 161 -0.19 25.56 -2.92
CA ARG A 161 0.94 26.39 -2.46
C ARG A 161 2.05 26.44 -3.50
N LEU A 162 2.35 25.32 -4.15
CA LEU A 162 3.33 25.27 -5.23
C LEU A 162 2.89 26.12 -6.41
N ASP A 163 1.64 26.00 -6.86
CA ASP A 163 1.09 26.81 -7.96
C ASP A 163 1.17 28.31 -7.63
N SER A 164 0.77 28.70 -6.42
CA SER A 164 0.87 30.10 -5.96
C SER A 164 2.31 30.61 -5.95
N ASN A 165 3.26 29.78 -5.51
CA ASN A 165 4.68 30.12 -5.50
C ASN A 165 5.24 30.26 -6.91
N VAL A 166 4.86 29.36 -7.83
CA VAL A 166 5.27 29.40 -9.24
C VAL A 166 4.79 30.70 -9.88
N SER A 167 3.52 31.08 -9.73
CA SER A 167 3.01 32.35 -10.26
C SER A 167 3.74 33.57 -9.68
N ARG A 168 4.13 33.53 -8.40
CA ARG A 168 4.92 34.61 -7.78
C ARG A 168 6.34 34.68 -8.34
N ILE A 169 6.96 33.53 -8.58
CA ILE A 169 8.30 33.46 -9.19
C ILE A 169 8.23 34.00 -10.62
N GLU A 170 7.28 33.56 -11.43
CA GLU A 170 7.10 34.01 -12.81
C GLU A 170 6.92 35.53 -12.88
N SER A 171 6.06 36.10 -12.04
CA SER A 171 5.87 37.57 -12.00
C SER A 171 7.17 38.30 -11.61
N SER A 172 7.90 37.81 -10.60
CA SER A 172 9.20 38.39 -10.22
C SER A 172 10.25 38.26 -11.33
N GLU A 173 10.25 37.17 -12.10
CA GLU A 173 11.15 36.95 -13.22
C GLU A 173 10.86 37.95 -14.35
N THR A 174 9.58 38.21 -14.64
CA THR A 174 9.23 39.21 -15.67
C THR A 174 9.67 40.61 -15.27
N GLU A 175 9.51 40.98 -14.00
CA GLU A 175 9.90 42.30 -13.50
C GLU A 175 11.43 42.46 -13.47
N THR A 176 12.16 41.46 -12.99
CA THR A 176 13.63 41.48 -13.00
C THR A 176 14.20 41.52 -14.42
N LYS A 177 13.59 40.79 -15.39
CA LYS A 177 13.96 40.89 -16.80
C LYS A 177 13.74 42.30 -17.36
N LYS A 178 12.64 42.96 -16.99
CA LYS A 178 12.34 44.34 -17.40
C LYS A 178 13.37 45.32 -16.82
N GLN A 179 13.66 45.22 -15.53
CA GLN A 179 14.68 46.04 -14.87
C GLN A 179 16.07 45.83 -15.47
N LEU A 180 16.44 44.58 -15.76
CA LEU A 180 17.71 44.26 -16.42
C LEU A 180 17.82 44.92 -17.82
N LYS A 181 16.73 44.94 -18.59
CA LYS A 181 16.70 45.64 -19.88
C LYS A 181 16.88 47.15 -19.72
N ALA A 182 16.24 47.76 -18.72
CA ALA A 182 16.38 49.19 -18.44
C ALA A 182 17.83 49.56 -18.06
N VAL A 183 18.43 48.82 -17.13
CA VAL A 183 19.83 49.03 -16.70
C VAL A 183 20.81 48.83 -17.87
N LYS A 184 20.55 47.87 -18.76
CA LYS A 184 21.36 47.69 -19.97
C LYS A 184 21.25 48.88 -20.93
N ALA A 185 20.05 49.46 -21.08
CA ALA A 185 19.84 50.64 -21.91
C ALA A 185 20.55 51.87 -21.32
N GLU A 186 20.40 52.11 -20.02
CA GLU A 186 21.07 53.21 -19.32
C GLU A 186 22.60 53.09 -19.39
N ASN A 187 23.15 51.88 -19.19
CA ASN A 187 24.58 51.66 -19.38
C ASN A 187 25.04 51.93 -20.82
N ALA A 188 24.23 51.62 -21.83
CA ALA A 188 24.56 51.93 -23.21
C ALA A 188 24.56 53.44 -23.46
N GLU A 189 23.60 54.17 -22.88
CA GLU A 189 23.50 55.63 -22.96
C GLU A 189 24.65 56.34 -22.24
N LEU A 190 24.99 55.89 -21.03
CA LEU A 190 26.15 56.39 -20.29
C LEU A 190 27.45 56.15 -21.07
N LYS A 191 27.64 54.96 -21.64
CA LYS A 191 28.80 54.69 -22.52
C LYS A 191 28.83 55.61 -23.73
N ALA A 192 27.67 55.85 -24.36
CA ALA A 192 27.56 56.76 -25.49
C ALA A 192 27.87 58.22 -25.10
N SER A 193 27.51 58.64 -23.88
CA SER A 193 27.77 59.98 -23.35
C SER A 193 29.22 60.19 -22.89
N VAL A 194 29.85 59.14 -22.34
CA VAL A 194 31.25 59.16 -21.91
C VAL A 194 32.21 59.14 -23.09
N ALA A 195 31.86 58.44 -24.19
CA ALA A 195 32.70 58.35 -25.38
C ALA A 195 33.15 59.70 -25.98
N PRO A 196 32.28 60.71 -26.22
CA PRO A 196 32.71 62.00 -26.74
C PRO A 196 33.53 62.80 -25.73
N LEU A 197 33.25 62.70 -24.43
CA LEU A 197 34.05 63.34 -23.38
C LEU A 197 35.47 62.77 -23.35
N GLN A 198 35.61 61.45 -23.42
CA GLN A 198 36.91 60.77 -23.52
C GLN A 198 37.68 61.22 -24.77
N ARG A 199 37.01 61.28 -25.94
CA ARG A 199 37.61 61.78 -27.18
C ARG A 199 38.04 63.24 -27.08
N SER A 200 37.18 64.12 -26.56
CA SER A 200 37.47 65.55 -26.41
C SER A 200 38.63 65.78 -25.44
N HIS A 201 38.65 65.06 -24.32
CA HIS A 201 39.75 65.11 -23.36
C HIS A 201 41.06 64.61 -23.98
N PHE A 202 41.03 63.50 -24.72
CA PHE A 202 42.19 63.00 -25.45
C PHE A 202 42.69 64.01 -26.49
N ASP A 203 41.81 64.62 -27.28
CA ASP A 203 42.18 65.65 -28.26
C ASP A 203 42.73 66.92 -27.58
N ALA A 204 42.18 67.30 -26.41
CA ALA A 204 42.71 68.41 -25.62
C ALA A 204 44.12 68.11 -25.12
N ARG A 205 44.35 66.90 -24.58
CA ARG A 205 45.68 66.46 -24.14
C ARG A 205 46.69 66.47 -25.28
N GLN A 206 46.30 65.94 -26.43
CA GLN A 206 47.10 65.95 -27.65
C GLN A 206 47.52 67.37 -28.06
N ARG A 207 46.58 68.32 -28.09
CA ARG A 207 46.89 69.71 -28.44
C ARG A 207 47.88 70.34 -27.47
N ILE A 208 47.76 70.04 -26.18
CA ILE A 208 48.68 70.56 -25.18
C ILE A 208 50.08 70.00 -25.42
N LEU A 209 50.23 68.68 -25.54
CA LEU A 209 51.53 68.06 -25.82
C LEU A 209 52.15 68.55 -27.13
N ALA A 210 51.39 68.62 -28.22
CA ALA A 210 51.90 69.10 -29.51
C ALA A 210 52.31 70.58 -29.46
N THR A 211 51.54 71.43 -28.78
CA THR A 211 51.88 72.86 -28.61
C THR A 211 53.11 73.01 -27.74
N PHE A 212 53.18 72.25 -26.66
CA PHE A 212 54.29 72.26 -25.72
C PHE A 212 55.60 71.77 -26.37
N VAL A 213 55.59 70.63 -27.07
CA VAL A 213 56.73 70.16 -27.87
C VAL A 213 57.13 71.23 -28.88
N ARG A 214 56.19 71.90 -29.55
CA ARG A 214 56.48 72.95 -30.53
C ARG A 214 57.05 74.23 -29.92
N GLU A 215 56.66 74.59 -28.70
CA GLU A 215 57.02 75.87 -28.06
C GLU A 215 58.27 75.77 -27.19
N ILE A 216 58.58 74.60 -26.66
CA ILE A 216 59.76 74.39 -25.82
C ILE A 216 60.93 73.88 -26.64
N MET A 217 60.70 73.06 -27.67
CA MET A 217 61.78 72.61 -28.55
C MET A 217 62.22 73.68 -29.56
N LEU A 218 61.64 74.89 -29.57
CA LEU A 218 61.95 75.91 -30.58
C LEU A 218 61.97 77.32 -29.99
N PRO A 219 62.96 78.17 -30.35
CA PRO A 219 62.95 79.59 -29.99
C PRO A 219 61.67 80.29 -30.46
N PRO A 220 61.30 81.43 -29.86
CA PRO A 220 60.17 82.25 -30.29
C PRO A 220 60.20 82.52 -31.80
N ARG A 221 59.03 82.60 -32.43
CA ARG A 221 58.91 82.68 -33.90
C ARG A 221 59.74 83.85 -34.45
N GLY A 222 60.82 83.54 -35.16
CA GLY A 222 61.77 84.49 -35.75
C GLY A 222 62.94 83.80 -36.48
N PRO A 223 63.91 84.56 -37.02
CA PRO A 223 65.09 84.01 -37.72
C PRO A 223 65.95 83.10 -36.82
N GLU A 224 65.97 83.34 -35.51
CA GLU A 224 66.64 82.51 -34.50
C GLU A 224 66.09 81.08 -34.45
N ARG A 225 64.78 80.88 -34.70
CA ARG A 225 64.17 79.54 -34.78
C ARG A 225 64.67 78.74 -35.97
N GLN A 226 64.90 79.39 -37.11
CA GLN A 226 65.45 78.71 -38.30
C GLN A 226 66.92 78.34 -38.12
N GLN A 227 67.65 79.12 -37.32
CA GLN A 227 69.05 78.85 -37.00
C GLN A 227 69.18 77.75 -35.93
N PHE A 228 68.33 77.77 -34.90
CA PHE A 228 68.24 76.73 -33.87
C PHE A 228 67.89 75.35 -34.46
N LEU A 229 66.94 75.27 -35.41
CA LEU A 229 66.63 74.04 -36.15
C LEU A 229 67.83 73.46 -36.94
N ARG A 230 68.88 74.26 -37.16
CA ARG A 230 70.10 73.83 -37.85
C ARG A 230 71.26 73.53 -36.89
N THR A 231 71.17 73.89 -35.61
CA THR A 231 72.30 73.86 -34.65
C THR A 231 71.94 73.31 -33.26
N THR A 232 70.78 72.68 -33.07
CA THR A 232 70.36 72.16 -31.76
C THR A 232 71.46 71.27 -31.15
N THR A 233 71.87 71.57 -29.92
CA THR A 233 72.81 70.76 -29.13
C THR A 233 72.07 70.02 -28.02
N ASP A 234 72.65 68.92 -27.52
CA ASP A 234 72.01 68.02 -26.53
C ASP A 234 71.57 68.73 -25.22
N ASP A 235 72.28 69.78 -24.80
CA ASP A 235 72.04 70.44 -23.51
C ASP A 235 70.71 71.23 -23.49
N ASP A 236 70.31 71.81 -24.62
CA ASP A 236 69.03 72.52 -24.74
C ASP A 236 67.85 71.55 -24.71
N LEU A 237 68.01 70.37 -25.32
CA LEU A 237 67.03 69.28 -25.28
C LEU A 237 66.84 68.79 -23.83
N LYS A 238 67.94 68.65 -23.10
CA LYS A 238 67.94 68.19 -21.70
C LYS A 238 67.21 69.15 -20.76
N ARG A 239 67.49 70.45 -20.85
CA ARG A 239 66.81 71.48 -20.02
C ARG A 239 65.31 71.55 -20.34
N CYS A 240 64.95 71.33 -21.61
CA CYS A 240 63.56 71.18 -22.01
C CYS A 240 62.94 69.99 -21.27
N CYS A 241 63.48 68.77 -21.43
CA CYS A 241 63.01 67.54 -20.78
C CYS A 241 62.81 67.67 -19.25
N GLU A 242 63.70 68.38 -18.55
CA GLU A 242 63.61 68.64 -17.11
C GLU A 242 62.39 69.50 -16.70
N THR A 243 61.93 70.40 -17.58
CA THR A 243 60.72 71.23 -17.34
C THR A 243 59.43 70.54 -17.76
N ILE A 244 59.50 69.51 -18.61
CA ILE A 244 58.34 68.76 -19.13
C ILE A 244 57.67 67.90 -18.05
N GLY A 245 58.47 67.17 -17.26
CA GLY A 245 57.96 66.23 -16.26
C GLY A 245 56.94 66.82 -15.27
N PRO A 246 57.27 67.94 -14.58
CA PRO A 246 56.36 68.57 -13.64
C PRO A 246 55.07 69.10 -14.28
N LEU A 247 55.16 69.58 -15.52
CA LEU A 247 54.03 70.19 -16.22
C LEU A 247 53.07 69.14 -16.78
N ILE A 248 53.60 68.02 -17.29
CA ILE A 248 52.81 66.84 -17.64
C ILE A 248 52.05 66.30 -16.42
N HIS A 249 52.69 66.29 -15.24
CA HIS A 249 52.02 65.90 -14.01
C HIS A 249 50.84 66.83 -13.67
N GLN A 250 51.00 68.14 -13.86
CA GLN A 250 49.94 69.14 -13.63
C GLN A 250 48.80 69.08 -14.64
N VAL A 251 49.09 68.84 -15.92
CA VAL A 251 48.08 68.87 -16.99
C VAL A 251 47.38 67.51 -17.19
N HIS A 252 48.13 66.41 -17.07
CA HIS A 252 47.64 65.07 -17.40
C HIS A 252 47.39 64.19 -16.17
N GLY A 253 47.63 64.71 -14.96
CA GLY A 253 47.56 63.97 -13.70
C GLY A 253 48.61 62.87 -13.58
N GLY A 254 49.66 62.92 -14.42
CA GLY A 254 50.73 61.93 -14.45
C GLY A 254 50.36 60.55 -15.00
N ASP A 255 49.21 60.38 -15.67
CA ASP A 255 48.78 59.08 -16.18
C ASP A 255 49.54 58.67 -17.46
N VAL A 256 50.75 58.14 -17.23
CA VAL A 256 51.69 57.66 -18.26
C VAL A 256 51.04 56.66 -19.22
N LEU A 257 50.05 55.89 -18.74
CA LEU A 257 49.42 54.83 -19.53
C LEU A 257 48.47 55.38 -20.58
N LEU A 258 47.76 56.47 -20.25
CA LEU A 258 46.89 57.15 -21.20
C LEU A 258 47.71 57.80 -22.31
N ASP A 259 48.81 58.45 -21.93
CA ASP A 259 49.70 59.14 -22.87
C ASP A 259 50.49 58.12 -23.73
N ALA A 260 50.83 56.95 -23.17
CA ALA A 260 51.45 55.85 -23.91
C ALA A 260 50.53 55.26 -24.98
N ASP A 261 49.26 54.99 -24.63
CA ASP A 261 48.28 54.47 -25.58
C ASP A 261 48.03 55.49 -26.71
N MET A 262 47.95 56.76 -26.33
CA MET A 262 47.83 57.89 -27.23
C MET A 262 48.97 57.95 -28.27
N ILE A 263 50.23 57.88 -27.81
CA ILE A 263 51.40 57.91 -28.68
C ILE A 263 51.44 56.67 -29.58
N CYS A 264 51.18 55.47 -29.03
CA CYS A 264 51.17 54.22 -29.80
C CYS A 264 50.09 54.16 -30.90
N GLN A 265 48.96 54.85 -30.71
CA GLN A 265 47.87 54.85 -31.69
C GLN A 265 48.15 55.74 -32.90
N ARG A 266 48.99 56.76 -32.77
CA ARG A 266 49.16 57.80 -33.81
C ARG A 266 50.56 57.92 -34.37
N PHE A 267 51.59 57.56 -33.61
CA PHE A 267 52.97 57.75 -34.01
C PHE A 267 53.70 56.42 -34.15
N HIS A 268 54.50 56.30 -35.20
CA HIS A 268 55.41 55.16 -35.39
C HIS A 268 56.64 55.31 -34.50
N SER A 269 57.30 54.20 -34.17
CA SER A 269 58.50 54.17 -33.33
C SER A 269 59.67 55.02 -33.85
N GLU A 270 59.64 55.35 -35.14
CA GLU A 270 60.67 56.17 -35.79
C GLU A 270 60.40 57.67 -35.73
N GLN A 271 59.19 58.08 -35.35
CA GLN A 271 58.79 59.48 -35.30
C GLN A 271 59.28 60.13 -33.99
N TYR A 272 59.59 61.42 -34.07
CA TYR A 272 60.19 62.19 -32.98
C TYR A 272 59.31 62.16 -31.72
N GLU A 273 57.99 62.23 -31.89
CA GLU A 273 57.01 62.21 -30.81
C GLU A 273 57.01 60.90 -30.02
N TYR A 274 57.31 59.77 -30.69
CA TYR A 274 57.46 58.48 -30.03
C TYR A 274 58.71 58.43 -29.15
N ARG A 275 59.82 58.99 -29.65
CA ARG A 275 61.09 59.06 -28.91
C ARG A 275 61.04 60.07 -27.76
N ALA A 276 60.40 61.22 -27.98
CA ALA A 276 60.18 62.23 -26.96
C ALA A 276 59.40 61.66 -25.76
N PHE A 277 58.41 60.78 -25.99
CA PHE A 277 57.75 60.07 -24.90
C PHE A 277 58.73 59.20 -24.09
N GLU A 278 59.58 58.44 -24.77
CA GLU A 278 60.57 57.59 -24.11
C GLU A 278 61.60 58.41 -23.31
N GLU A 279 61.98 59.58 -23.81
CA GLU A 279 62.85 60.53 -23.10
C GLU A 279 62.16 61.17 -21.88
N ILE A 280 60.89 61.55 -22.03
CA ILE A 280 60.11 62.21 -20.98
C ILE A 280 59.76 61.25 -19.84
N TYR A 281 59.35 60.02 -20.18
CA TYR A 281 58.87 59.03 -19.21
C TYR A 281 59.87 57.93 -18.92
N GLY A 282 61.07 57.93 -19.53
CA GLY A 282 62.08 56.88 -19.33
C GLY A 282 61.66 55.48 -19.77
N MET A 283 60.60 55.36 -20.60
CA MET A 283 60.12 54.08 -21.10
C MET A 283 59.43 54.20 -22.46
N ALA A 284 59.65 53.21 -23.32
CA ALA A 284 58.97 53.13 -24.60
C ALA A 284 57.43 53.09 -24.43
N PRO A 285 56.67 53.87 -25.22
CA PRO A 285 55.20 53.89 -25.20
C PRO A 285 54.57 52.50 -25.29
N GLY A 286 55.13 51.61 -26.14
CA GLY A 286 54.63 50.25 -26.30
C GLY A 286 54.75 49.40 -25.03
N ARG A 287 55.79 49.64 -24.22
CA ARG A 287 56.00 48.96 -22.94
C ARG A 287 54.99 49.46 -21.91
N ALA A 288 54.81 50.77 -21.81
CA ALA A 288 53.81 51.39 -20.94
C ALA A 288 52.39 50.89 -21.26
N LYS A 289 52.00 50.86 -22.55
CA LYS A 289 50.69 50.34 -22.99
C LYS A 289 50.47 48.86 -22.64
N ASN A 290 51.51 48.04 -22.61
CA ASN A 290 51.36 46.64 -22.21
C ASN A 290 51.20 46.49 -20.69
N LEU A 291 51.77 47.38 -19.88
CA LEU A 291 51.59 47.38 -18.42
C LEU A 291 50.14 47.69 -18.01
N SER A 292 49.41 48.53 -18.77
CA SER A 292 48.00 48.83 -18.48
C SER A 292 47.08 47.61 -18.64
N LYS A 293 47.42 46.67 -19.54
CA LYS A 293 46.66 45.40 -19.72
C LYS A 293 46.69 44.51 -18.49
N PHE A 294 47.67 44.69 -17.61
CA PHE A 294 47.82 43.93 -16.36
C PHE A 294 47.26 44.67 -15.13
N GLY A 295 46.56 45.79 -15.32
CA GLY A 295 45.87 46.50 -14.23
C GLY A 295 46.77 47.35 -13.33
N PHE A 296 48.02 47.60 -13.71
CA PHE A 296 48.88 48.55 -13.00
C PHE A 296 48.47 49.98 -13.34
N HIS A 297 48.27 50.84 -12.33
CA HIS A 297 48.07 52.28 -12.50
C HIS A 297 49.38 53.00 -12.15
N LEU A 298 50.13 53.44 -13.16
CA LEU A 298 51.33 54.25 -12.99
C LEU A 298 50.92 55.71 -12.78
N ARG A 299 50.49 56.07 -11.56
CA ARG A 299 50.17 57.47 -11.21
C ARG A 299 51.38 58.28 -10.76
N ASP A 300 52.45 57.61 -10.34
CA ASP A 300 53.65 58.26 -9.83
C ASP A 300 54.85 57.90 -10.70
N ALA A 301 55.42 58.91 -11.36
CA ALA A 301 56.68 58.82 -12.10
C ALA A 301 57.91 58.56 -11.19
N SER A 302 57.70 58.37 -9.88
CA SER A 302 58.76 58.05 -8.90
C SER A 302 59.29 56.62 -9.02
N PHE A 303 58.71 55.77 -9.86
CA PHE A 303 59.18 54.39 -10.09
C PHE A 303 60.31 54.27 -11.12
N LEU A 304 60.82 55.37 -11.67
CA LEU A 304 61.82 55.37 -12.75
C LEU A 304 63.13 56.11 -12.41
N SER A 305 63.50 56.14 -11.13
CA SER A 305 64.89 56.35 -10.71
C SER A 305 65.65 55.03 -10.66
#